data_AF-A0A6B1EDE7-F1
#
_entry.id   AF-A0A6B1EDE7-F1
#
_cell.length_a   1.000
_cell.length_b   1.000
_cell.length_c   1.000
_cell.angle_alpha   90.00
_cell.angle_beta   90.00
_cell.angle_gamma   90.00
#
_symmetry.space_group_name_H-M   'P 1'
#
loop_
_entity.id
_entity.type
_entity.pdbx_description
1 polymer ?
#
loop_
_entity_poly.entity_id
_entity_poly.type
_entity_poly.pdbx_seq_one_letter_code
_entity_poly.pdbx_strand_id
1 'polypeptide(L)'
;MGAGVGLLLDDVHRGVLGQVPGRGRARDPGTDDDHPHPVSLPRPPPGPSVGESPAEIDADSGHPVPISSPIWQRAHGPAGSATGYISPDARVYRQTVYNPARRVGREQRSGSQQHPTRRSVVRDGLTIIDTDTHVWPSVEVLKRYADRKLLDRWDAELAHYERRVELPLTYGDPEEPWTNLSIEPRGYLREIGEKSHLEEELGAGGRAALEGKIRGLVVTEDSPRYGVGHDNAEGRIADMDREGTDVHLLIPGTWPQSVTVCPTDVATGLYESYARYMADFCSIDTGRLKSLLQLTGEDVEWSVGHIEEWADQPAVAGAMLALAEGFPIDDPDLEPIWAAMAAADLPLLHHSFFYEPPYFPGYRDVWDNIVVARTAAHPWGAQLRLAYLLLSGVFDRHPNFRVGFSETGCGWLPEWLLRLDGQSRHLKSKGPALSMLPSEYARAGHVYCGIELYEGRKIYDYVDSVLGDGVLMYQSDFPHAQCRFPDSPGAALEWGIEDSAKREKLFSGNATRFLRMAA
;
A
#
# COMPACT_ATOMS: atom_id res chain seq x y z
N MET A 1 47.19 14.57 -45.10
CA MET A 1 46.11 14.98 -46.01
C MET A 1 44.81 14.78 -45.26
N GLY A 2 43.96 15.72 -44.89
CA GLY A 2 43.81 17.18 -45.05
C GLY A 2 42.36 17.46 -44.60
N ALA A 3 42.18 18.07 -43.42
CA ALA A 3 41.42 19.32 -43.17
C ALA A 3 39.89 19.23 -43.45
N GLY A 4 38.95 19.63 -42.60
CA GLY A 4 38.94 20.56 -41.45
C GLY A 4 37.84 21.62 -41.64
N VAL A 5 37.33 22.17 -40.52
CA VAL A 5 36.52 23.43 -40.38
C VAL A 5 35.02 23.28 -40.73
N GLY A 6 34.01 23.79 -40.00
CA GLY A 6 33.91 24.75 -38.89
C GLY A 6 32.94 25.90 -39.24
N LEU A 7 32.15 26.34 -38.24
CA LEU A 7 31.52 27.67 -38.03
C LEU A 7 30.02 27.95 -38.32
N LEU A 8 29.48 28.70 -37.35
CA LEU A 8 28.23 29.46 -37.19
C LEU A 8 27.84 30.39 -38.36
N LEU A 9 26.56 30.79 -38.43
CA LEU A 9 26.12 32.22 -38.42
C LEU A 9 24.59 32.41 -38.40
N ASP A 10 24.20 33.53 -37.78
CA ASP A 10 22.87 34.07 -37.48
C ASP A 10 22.06 34.67 -38.65
N ASP A 11 20.74 34.80 -38.41
CA ASP A 11 19.75 35.85 -38.74
C ASP A 11 19.70 36.57 -40.11
N VAL A 12 18.46 36.77 -40.62
CA VAL A 12 17.81 38.09 -40.84
C VAL A 12 16.41 37.98 -41.52
N HIS A 13 15.46 38.70 -40.92
CA HIS A 13 14.10 39.20 -41.25
C HIS A 13 13.53 39.32 -42.69
N ARG A 14 12.19 39.21 -42.77
CA ARG A 14 11.14 40.19 -43.24
C ARG A 14 9.74 39.51 -43.08
N GLY A 15 8.61 40.08 -42.64
CA GLY A 15 8.14 41.45 -42.36
C GLY A 15 6.86 41.75 -43.18
N VAL A 16 5.66 41.83 -42.57
CA VAL A 16 4.45 42.50 -43.11
C VAL A 16 3.62 43.15 -41.98
N LEU A 17 3.24 44.40 -42.21
CA LEU A 17 2.56 45.36 -41.33
C LEU A 17 1.03 45.45 -41.58
N GLY A 18 0.28 45.91 -40.58
CA GLY A 18 -1.08 46.46 -40.72
C GLY A 18 -1.52 47.24 -39.47
N GLN A 19 -1.83 48.53 -39.65
CA GLN A 19 -2.06 49.60 -38.65
C GLN A 19 -3.47 49.62 -38.03
N VAL A 20 -3.67 50.34 -36.90
CA VAL A 20 -4.74 51.36 -36.61
C VAL A 20 -4.40 52.11 -35.27
N PRO A 21 -4.76 53.41 -35.08
CA PRO A 21 -4.01 54.39 -34.26
C PRO A 21 -4.68 54.84 -32.93
N GLY A 22 -3.93 55.56 -32.09
CA GLY A 22 -4.34 56.00 -30.73
C GLY A 22 -4.74 57.48 -30.54
N ARG A 23 -4.82 57.87 -29.25
CA ARG A 23 -4.78 59.20 -28.56
C ARG A 23 -5.47 59.00 -27.18
N GLY A 24 -5.10 59.59 -26.04
CA GLY A 24 -4.25 60.75 -25.75
C GLY A 24 -3.83 60.84 -24.26
N ARG A 25 -2.92 61.80 -24.03
CA ARG A 25 -2.29 62.38 -22.82
C ARG A 25 -3.28 62.77 -21.70
N ALA A 26 -2.95 63.12 -20.45
CA ALA A 26 -1.81 63.13 -19.53
C ALA A 26 -2.25 63.94 -18.27
N ARG A 27 -1.68 63.71 -17.08
CA ARG A 27 -1.05 64.70 -16.15
C ARG A 27 -1.10 64.29 -14.66
N ASP A 28 0.11 64.29 -14.10
CA ASP A 28 0.62 64.31 -12.71
C ASP A 28 0.27 65.65 -11.97
N PRO A 29 0.73 66.01 -10.74
CA PRO A 29 1.72 65.38 -9.82
C PRO A 29 1.44 65.52 -8.28
N GLY A 30 2.34 64.99 -7.45
CA GLY A 30 2.49 65.43 -6.04
C GLY A 30 3.54 64.69 -5.20
N THR A 31 4.81 65.17 -5.27
CA THR A 31 5.85 65.33 -4.20
C THR A 31 6.24 64.11 -3.34
N ASP A 32 7.49 63.85 -2.95
CA ASP A 32 8.83 64.40 -3.18
C ASP A 32 9.83 63.36 -2.59
N ASP A 33 11.04 63.42 -3.11
CA ASP A 33 12.32 62.76 -2.77
C ASP A 33 12.60 62.38 -1.29
N ASP A 34 13.26 61.24 -1.03
CA ASP A 34 14.74 61.18 -0.87
C ASP A 34 15.27 59.84 -0.27
N HIS A 35 16.22 59.25 -1.00
CA HIS A 35 17.36 58.36 -0.68
C HIS A 35 17.27 57.03 0.16
N PRO A 36 18.09 56.01 -0.21
CA PRO A 36 18.07 54.67 0.41
C PRO A 36 19.06 54.50 1.57
N HIS A 37 18.64 53.80 2.64
CA HIS A 37 19.52 53.28 3.68
C HIS A 37 19.91 51.81 3.40
N PRO A 38 21.17 51.40 3.64
CA PRO A 38 21.61 50.02 3.44
C PRO A 38 21.16 49.13 4.60
N VAL A 39 20.45 48.04 4.29
CA VAL A 39 20.07 47.02 5.28
C VAL A 39 21.29 46.18 5.64
N SER A 40 21.67 46.21 6.92
CA SER A 40 22.74 45.40 7.49
C SER A 40 22.28 43.96 7.71
N LEU A 41 23.06 42.99 7.25
CA LEU A 41 22.85 41.56 7.53
C LEU A 41 23.24 41.24 8.99
N PRO A 42 22.48 40.42 9.73
CA PRO A 42 22.87 40.00 11.08
C PRO A 42 24.03 39.00 11.02
N ARG A 43 25.00 39.15 11.93
CA ARG A 43 26.09 38.19 12.14
C ARG A 43 25.57 36.90 12.79
N PRO A 44 26.16 35.72 12.48
CA PRO A 44 25.82 34.47 13.14
C PRO A 44 26.31 34.46 14.60
N PRO A 45 25.65 33.70 15.50
CA PRO A 45 26.08 33.57 16.89
C PRO A 45 27.40 32.77 16.99
N PRO A 46 28.20 32.98 18.06
CA PRO A 46 29.49 32.31 18.22
C PRO A 46 29.30 30.82 18.52
N GLY A 47 30.08 29.98 17.83
CA GLY A 47 30.19 28.55 18.15
C GLY A 47 30.91 28.30 19.48
N PRO A 48 30.76 27.11 20.09
CA PRO A 48 31.37 26.82 21.37
C PRO A 48 32.90 26.72 21.26
N SER A 49 33.56 27.25 22.28
CA SER A 49 35.01 27.33 22.47
C SER A 49 35.69 25.95 22.50
N VAL A 50 36.68 25.76 21.62
CA VAL A 50 37.65 24.66 21.68
C VAL A 50 38.82 25.10 22.56
N GLY A 51 39.11 24.35 23.62
CA GLY A 51 40.33 24.53 24.41
C GLY A 51 41.50 23.77 23.77
N GLU A 52 42.57 24.47 23.44
CA GLU A 52 43.93 23.95 23.22
C GLU A 52 44.53 23.53 24.59
N SER A 53 45.43 22.55 24.77
CA SER A 53 46.69 22.18 24.10
C SER A 53 47.29 20.95 24.86
N PRO A 54 48.46 20.32 24.52
CA PRO A 54 49.28 20.40 23.31
C PRO A 54 49.57 19.04 22.64
N ALA A 55 50.06 19.12 21.41
CA ALA A 55 50.59 18.03 20.61
C ALA A 55 51.97 17.53 21.10
N GLU A 56 52.14 16.21 21.10
CA GLU A 56 53.43 15.58 20.78
C GLU A 56 53.35 15.02 19.37
N ILE A 57 54.40 15.30 18.60
CA ILE A 57 54.63 14.86 17.23
C ILE A 57 55.30 13.49 17.31
N ASP A 58 54.78 12.50 16.62
CA ASP A 58 55.64 11.47 16.03
C ASP A 58 55.21 11.19 14.60
N ALA A 59 56.22 11.07 13.75
CA ALA A 59 56.12 10.92 12.32
C ALA A 59 56.00 9.43 11.95
N ASP A 60 55.49 9.19 10.75
CA ASP A 60 55.71 7.97 9.96
C ASP A 60 54.75 6.79 10.19
N SER A 61 53.64 6.79 9.44
CA SER A 61 53.15 5.60 8.71
C SER A 61 51.99 6.00 7.81
N GLY A 62 52.22 6.03 6.49
CA GLY A 62 51.21 6.39 5.51
C GLY A 62 50.09 5.36 5.40
N HIS A 63 48.87 5.73 5.81
CA HIS A 63 47.57 5.25 5.34
C HIS A 63 46.47 6.25 5.76
N PRO A 64 45.40 6.47 4.96
CA PRO A 64 44.36 7.44 5.28
C PRO A 64 43.50 6.99 6.47
N VAL A 65 43.40 7.87 7.47
CA VAL A 65 42.54 7.74 8.67
C VAL A 65 41.11 8.14 8.30
N PRO A 66 40.07 7.35 8.62
CA PRO A 66 38.68 7.76 8.44
C PRO A 66 38.26 8.76 9.52
N ILE A 67 37.58 9.81 9.09
CA ILE A 67 36.95 10.83 9.94
C ILE A 67 35.85 10.15 10.77
N SER A 68 36.05 10.02 12.08
CA SER A 68 35.01 9.63 13.03
C SER A 68 34.18 10.85 13.42
N SER A 69 32.91 10.88 13.03
CA SER A 69 31.88 11.73 13.64
C SER A 69 31.03 10.88 14.61
N PRO A 70 30.70 11.36 15.81
CA PRO A 70 30.08 10.55 16.86
C PRO A 70 28.55 10.69 16.83
N ILE A 71 27.84 9.60 16.53
CA ILE A 71 26.48 9.29 17.03
C ILE A 71 26.33 7.79 16.76
N TRP A 72 26.49 6.95 17.78
CA TRP A 72 25.93 5.59 17.91
C TRP A 72 26.32 5.08 19.30
N GLN A 73 25.55 5.45 20.32
CA GLN A 73 25.48 4.65 21.55
C GLN A 73 24.11 3.99 21.58
N ARG A 74 24.13 2.67 21.41
CA ARG A 74 22.99 1.78 21.63
C ARG A 74 22.62 1.83 23.11
N ALA A 75 21.35 2.09 23.41
CA ALA A 75 20.77 1.75 24.69
C ALA A 75 20.43 0.26 24.68
N HIS A 76 21.21 -0.54 25.42
CA HIS A 76 20.83 -1.88 25.83
C HIS A 76 20.03 -1.78 27.14
N GLY A 77 18.80 -2.32 27.16
CA GLY A 77 18.11 -2.78 28.37
C GLY A 77 18.31 -4.30 28.55
N PRO A 78 18.26 -4.83 29.78
CA PRO A 78 19.09 -5.97 30.18
C PRO A 78 18.54 -7.34 29.79
N ALA A 79 19.51 -8.23 29.56
CA ALA A 79 19.35 -9.64 29.27
C ALA A 79 18.70 -10.45 30.42
N GLY A 80 17.84 -11.38 30.02
CA GLY A 80 17.52 -12.61 30.74
C GLY A 80 17.84 -13.79 29.82
N SER A 81 18.80 -14.59 30.25
CA SER A 81 19.50 -15.66 29.52
C SER A 81 18.65 -16.88 29.12
N ALA A 82 18.88 -17.42 27.92
CA ALA A 82 19.14 -18.84 27.73
C ALA A 82 19.77 -19.09 26.33
N THR A 83 21.07 -19.32 26.32
CA THR A 83 21.83 -19.84 25.18
C THR A 83 21.43 -21.29 24.88
N GLY A 84 21.17 -21.61 23.61
CA GLY A 84 21.05 -22.97 23.10
C GLY A 84 21.68 -23.07 21.71
N TYR A 85 22.80 -23.78 21.64
CA TYR A 85 23.60 -24.05 20.45
C TYR A 85 22.82 -24.74 19.32
N ILE A 86 23.05 -24.30 18.08
CA ILE A 86 22.70 -25.03 16.86
C ILE A 86 23.78 -26.09 16.61
N SER A 87 23.38 -27.35 16.48
CA SER A 87 24.20 -28.43 15.91
C SER A 87 23.53 -28.91 14.61
N PRO A 88 24.30 -29.14 13.54
CA PRO A 88 23.79 -29.65 12.28
C PRO A 88 23.71 -31.18 12.35
N ASP A 89 22.54 -31.76 12.06
CA ASP A 89 22.48 -33.07 11.43
C ASP A 89 21.07 -33.36 10.92
N ALA A 90 20.96 -33.34 9.59
CA ALA A 90 19.80 -33.79 8.85
C ALA A 90 19.68 -35.32 8.94
N ARG A 91 18.57 -35.84 9.49
CA ARG A 91 18.04 -37.16 9.14
C ARG A 91 16.51 -37.16 9.12
N VAL A 92 16.03 -37.44 7.92
CA VAL A 92 14.64 -37.75 7.54
C VAL A 92 14.00 -38.75 8.50
N TYR A 93 12.88 -38.37 9.11
CA TYR A 93 11.87 -39.31 9.61
C TYR A 93 10.48 -38.86 9.16
N ARG A 94 9.93 -39.58 8.17
CA ARG A 94 8.48 -39.57 7.91
C ARG A 94 7.79 -40.19 9.12
N GLN A 95 7.00 -39.42 9.85
CA GLN A 95 5.97 -39.96 10.74
C GLN A 95 4.60 -39.56 10.22
N THR A 96 3.89 -40.58 9.75
CA THR A 96 2.47 -40.54 9.44
C THR A 96 1.70 -40.39 10.76
N VAL A 97 1.16 -39.20 11.03
CA VAL A 97 0.26 -39.00 12.17
C VAL A 97 -1.18 -39.24 11.70
N TYR A 98 -1.68 -40.41 12.06
CA TYR A 98 -3.09 -40.79 12.02
C TYR A 98 -3.86 -39.98 13.06
N ASN A 99 -4.88 -39.23 12.63
CA ASN A 99 -5.76 -38.47 13.52
C ASN A 99 -7.13 -39.17 13.63
N PRO A 100 -7.48 -39.80 14.77
CA PRO A 100 -8.80 -40.40 14.95
C PRO A 100 -9.77 -39.45 15.67
N ALA A 101 -10.98 -39.41 15.10
CA ALA A 101 -12.25 -39.02 15.73
C ALA A 101 -12.62 -37.52 15.76
N ARG A 102 -13.63 -37.16 14.97
CA ARG A 102 -15.02 -37.12 15.46
C ARG A 102 -16.03 -37.36 14.33
N ARG A 103 -16.62 -38.55 14.34
CA ARG A 103 -17.94 -38.82 13.73
C ARG A 103 -18.99 -38.15 14.61
N VAL A 104 -19.70 -37.17 14.08
CA VAL A 104 -21.02 -36.76 14.60
C VAL A 104 -22.03 -37.01 13.48
N GLY A 105 -23.16 -37.61 13.89
CA GLY A 105 -24.12 -38.28 13.03
C GLY A 105 -24.67 -37.43 11.88
N ARG A 106 -24.67 -38.05 10.70
CA ARG A 106 -25.36 -37.57 9.50
C ARG A 106 -26.83 -37.96 9.64
N GLU A 107 -27.64 -37.10 10.24
CA GLU A 107 -29.09 -37.15 10.00
C GLU A 107 -29.39 -36.46 8.67
N GLN A 108 -30.01 -37.23 7.78
CA GLN A 108 -30.46 -36.79 6.48
C GLN A 108 -31.51 -35.67 6.64
N ARG A 109 -31.14 -34.44 6.28
CA ARG A 109 -32.10 -33.46 5.77
C ARG A 109 -31.82 -33.26 4.29
N SER A 110 -32.51 -34.07 3.48
CA SER A 110 -32.69 -33.84 2.06
C SER A 110 -33.51 -32.56 1.88
N GLY A 111 -32.86 -31.52 1.37
CA GLY A 111 -33.47 -30.26 1.02
C GLY A 111 -32.44 -29.39 0.34
N SER A 112 -32.12 -29.71 -0.91
CA SER A 112 -31.33 -28.84 -1.78
C SER A 112 -32.11 -27.54 -2.00
N GLN A 113 -31.92 -26.55 -1.14
CA GLN A 113 -32.21 -25.17 -1.50
C GLN A 113 -31.12 -24.76 -2.49
N GLN A 114 -31.47 -24.81 -3.77
CA GLN A 114 -30.76 -24.05 -4.78
C GLN A 114 -30.83 -22.58 -4.34
N HIS A 115 -29.70 -22.02 -3.92
CA HIS A 115 -29.60 -20.57 -3.80
C HIS A 115 -29.89 -19.99 -5.19
N PRO A 116 -30.88 -19.09 -5.33
CA PRO A 116 -31.11 -18.43 -6.61
C PRO A 116 -29.84 -17.64 -6.91
N THR A 117 -29.19 -17.95 -8.04
CA THR A 117 -28.15 -17.11 -8.63
C THR A 117 -28.77 -15.72 -8.83
N ARG A 118 -28.55 -14.80 -7.87
CA ARG A 118 -28.95 -13.41 -8.03
C ARG A 118 -28.22 -12.91 -9.28
N ARG A 119 -28.99 -12.43 -10.26
CA ARG A 119 -28.45 -11.83 -11.49
C ARG A 119 -27.49 -10.71 -11.08
N SER A 120 -26.29 -10.70 -11.66
CA SER A 120 -25.38 -9.56 -11.68
C SER A 120 -26.14 -8.30 -12.04
N VAL A 121 -25.94 -7.22 -11.27
CA VAL A 121 -26.45 -5.90 -11.62
C VAL A 121 -25.45 -5.30 -12.60
N VAL A 122 -25.50 -5.79 -13.84
CA VAL A 122 -24.58 -5.38 -14.90
C VAL A 122 -24.80 -3.90 -15.20
N ARG A 123 -23.83 -3.06 -14.85
CA ARG A 123 -23.85 -1.63 -15.15
C ARG A 123 -23.34 -1.41 -16.58
N ASP A 124 -24.16 -0.80 -17.42
CA ASP A 124 -23.85 -0.52 -18.84
C ASP A 124 -23.39 -1.74 -19.66
N GLY A 125 -23.84 -2.95 -19.28
CA GLY A 125 -23.43 -4.19 -19.95
C GLY A 125 -22.04 -4.71 -19.56
N LEU A 126 -21.35 -4.06 -18.60
CA LEU A 126 -20.03 -4.46 -18.10
C LEU A 126 -20.14 -5.25 -16.81
N THR A 127 -19.33 -6.30 -16.70
CA THR A 127 -18.98 -6.90 -15.41
C THR A 127 -17.95 -6.01 -14.72
N ILE A 128 -18.19 -5.66 -13.46
CA ILE A 128 -17.34 -4.78 -12.66
C ILE A 128 -16.76 -5.54 -11.47
N ILE A 129 -15.44 -5.66 -11.45
CA ILE A 129 -14.64 -6.17 -10.33
C ILE A 129 -13.92 -4.99 -9.71
N ASP A 130 -14.28 -4.67 -8.47
CA ASP A 130 -13.61 -3.66 -7.68
C ASP A 130 -12.46 -4.29 -6.89
N THR A 131 -11.22 -3.93 -7.24
CA THR A 131 -10.02 -4.52 -6.65
C THR A 131 -9.55 -3.82 -5.38
N ASP A 132 -10.22 -2.77 -4.91
CA ASP A 132 -9.89 -2.07 -3.68
C ASP A 132 -11.16 -1.65 -2.93
N THR A 133 -11.59 -2.52 -2.04
CA THR A 133 -12.68 -2.23 -1.11
C THR A 133 -12.32 -2.75 0.27
N HIS A 134 -12.92 -2.20 1.32
CA HIS A 134 -12.38 -2.36 2.67
C HIS A 134 -13.33 -3.04 3.64
N VAL A 135 -12.75 -3.81 4.55
CA VAL A 135 -13.38 -4.30 5.78
C VAL A 135 -12.45 -4.06 6.97
N TRP A 136 -12.97 -3.46 8.03
CA TRP A 136 -12.31 -3.20 9.29
C TRP A 136 -13.13 -3.79 10.44
N PRO A 137 -13.08 -5.12 10.66
CA PRO A 137 -13.75 -5.73 11.79
C PRO A 137 -13.26 -5.10 13.09
N SER A 138 -14.19 -4.87 14.03
CA SER A 138 -13.85 -4.31 15.33
C SER A 138 -13.13 -5.33 16.19
N VAL A 139 -12.55 -4.89 17.28
CA VAL A 139 -11.96 -5.76 18.31
C VAL A 139 -12.98 -6.78 18.81
N GLU A 140 -14.24 -6.40 18.98
CA GLU A 140 -15.30 -7.33 19.39
C GLU A 140 -15.52 -8.45 18.37
N VAL A 141 -15.44 -8.12 17.08
CA VAL A 141 -15.53 -9.11 15.99
C VAL A 141 -14.28 -9.98 15.99
N LEU A 142 -13.08 -9.40 16.04
CA LEU A 142 -11.83 -10.17 16.10
C LEU A 142 -11.78 -11.10 17.32
N LYS A 143 -12.26 -10.68 18.50
CA LYS A 143 -12.36 -11.54 19.69
C LYS A 143 -13.34 -12.70 19.51
N ARG A 144 -14.37 -12.56 18.65
CA ARG A 144 -15.33 -13.63 18.34
C ARG A 144 -14.67 -14.81 17.61
N TYR A 145 -13.70 -14.53 16.75
CA TYR A 145 -13.00 -15.55 15.94
C TYR A 145 -11.59 -15.93 16.47
N ALA A 146 -11.14 -15.23 17.51
CA ALA A 146 -9.87 -15.49 18.19
C ALA A 146 -9.85 -16.86 18.87
N ASP A 147 -8.70 -17.53 18.81
CA ASP A 147 -8.49 -18.77 19.56
C ASP A 147 -8.17 -18.46 21.04
N ARG A 148 -8.09 -19.51 21.86
CA ARG A 148 -7.82 -19.34 23.29
C ARG A 148 -6.42 -18.72 23.55
N LYS A 149 -5.42 -19.05 22.73
CA LYS A 149 -4.05 -18.57 22.90
C LYS A 149 -3.98 -17.06 22.71
N LEU A 150 -4.63 -16.52 21.68
CA LEU A 150 -4.70 -15.09 21.46
C LEU A 150 -5.51 -14.40 22.57
N LEU A 151 -6.67 -14.95 22.95
CA LEU A 151 -7.51 -14.37 23.99
C LEU A 151 -6.81 -14.30 25.36
N ASP A 152 -6.01 -15.31 25.72
CA ASP A 152 -5.24 -15.33 26.97
C ASP A 152 -4.13 -14.25 27.01
N ARG A 153 -3.71 -13.74 25.84
CA ARG A 153 -2.70 -12.68 25.72
C ARG A 153 -3.26 -11.31 25.40
N TRP A 154 -4.54 -11.22 25.01
CA TRP A 154 -5.14 -10.00 24.46
C TRP A 154 -4.97 -8.80 25.39
N ASP A 155 -5.31 -8.94 26.67
CA ASP A 155 -5.27 -7.83 27.63
C ASP A 155 -3.84 -7.34 27.89
N ALA A 156 -2.85 -8.23 27.80
CA ALA A 156 -1.45 -7.90 28.05
C ALA A 156 -0.75 -7.26 26.83
N GLU A 157 -1.16 -7.63 25.61
CA GLU A 157 -0.41 -7.31 24.38
C GLU A 157 -1.17 -6.38 23.43
N LEU A 158 -2.50 -6.30 23.51
CA LEU A 158 -3.34 -5.58 22.55
C LEU A 158 -4.26 -4.53 23.18
N ALA A 159 -4.63 -4.65 24.46
CA ALA A 159 -5.58 -3.73 25.09
C ALA A 159 -5.11 -2.26 25.07
N HIS A 160 -3.81 -1.98 25.08
CA HIS A 160 -3.29 -0.60 24.97
C HIS A 160 -3.35 -0.03 23.55
N TYR A 161 -3.65 -0.85 22.54
CA TYR A 161 -3.95 -0.40 21.17
C TYR A 161 -5.46 -0.27 20.91
N GLU A 162 -6.31 -0.69 21.83
CA GLU A 162 -7.76 -0.57 21.71
C GLU A 162 -8.19 0.90 21.80
N ARG A 163 -8.87 1.37 20.77
CA ARG A 163 -9.44 2.71 20.72
C ARG A 163 -10.93 2.63 20.46
N ARG A 164 -11.72 3.22 21.37
CA ARG A 164 -13.18 3.28 21.25
C ARG A 164 -13.60 4.42 20.32
N VAL A 165 -14.52 4.13 19.41
CA VAL A 165 -15.09 5.07 18.45
C VAL A 165 -16.55 5.33 18.84
N GLU A 166 -16.89 6.58 19.15
CA GLU A 166 -18.17 6.97 19.76
C GLU A 166 -19.27 7.39 18.77
N LEU A 167 -18.95 7.48 17.49
CA LEU A 167 -19.89 7.89 16.44
C LEU A 167 -19.61 7.04 15.20
N PRO A 168 -20.63 6.65 14.41
CA PRO A 168 -20.36 6.35 13.02
C PRO A 168 -19.73 7.60 12.42
N LEU A 169 -18.49 7.48 11.90
CA LEU A 169 -17.81 8.59 11.21
C LEU A 169 -18.23 8.67 9.73
N THR A 170 -19.21 7.83 9.35
CA THR A 170 -19.68 7.47 8.00
C THR A 170 -18.69 6.56 7.27
N TYR A 171 -19.15 5.94 6.18
CA TYR A 171 -18.43 4.93 5.38
C TYR A 171 -18.57 3.47 5.82
N GLY A 172 -19.79 2.98 6.11
CA GLY A 172 -19.96 1.54 6.37
C GLY A 172 -19.51 1.08 7.76
N ASP A 173 -19.23 2.02 8.65
CA ASP A 173 -19.03 1.81 10.07
C ASP A 173 -20.27 1.22 10.76
N PRO A 174 -20.10 0.58 11.93
CA PRO A 174 -21.21 0.16 12.79
C PRO A 174 -22.15 1.32 13.16
N GLU A 175 -23.43 1.01 13.40
CA GLU A 175 -24.40 1.99 13.90
C GLU A 175 -24.12 2.39 15.36
N GLU A 176 -23.67 1.42 16.16
CA GLU A 176 -23.34 1.58 17.57
C GLU A 176 -21.83 1.78 17.78
N PRO A 177 -21.38 2.45 18.86
CA PRO A 177 -19.97 2.57 19.19
C PRO A 177 -19.22 1.23 19.16
N TRP A 178 -18.00 1.24 18.62
CA TRP A 178 -17.16 0.05 18.45
C TRP A 178 -15.72 0.33 18.85
N THR A 179 -14.90 -0.72 18.91
CA THR A 179 -13.48 -0.60 19.26
C THR A 179 -12.61 -0.99 18.06
N ASN A 180 -11.69 -0.12 17.63
CA ASN A 180 -10.69 -0.46 16.63
C ASN A 180 -9.33 -0.73 17.29
N LEU A 181 -8.48 -1.48 16.58
CA LEU A 181 -7.04 -1.53 16.89
C LEU A 181 -6.37 -0.37 16.18
N SER A 182 -5.66 0.48 16.93
CA SER A 182 -4.77 1.50 16.37
C SER A 182 -3.37 1.32 16.95
N ILE A 183 -2.48 0.81 16.11
CA ILE A 183 -1.16 0.32 16.53
C ILE A 183 -0.13 1.37 16.13
N GLU A 184 0.41 2.05 17.15
CA GLU A 184 1.46 3.08 17.02
C GLU A 184 1.23 4.09 15.88
N PRO A 185 0.08 4.79 15.83
CA PRO A 185 -0.17 5.74 14.75
C PRO A 185 0.74 6.98 14.87
N ARG A 186 1.33 7.43 13.77
CA ARG A 186 2.05 8.71 13.70
C ARG A 186 1.10 9.88 13.58
N GLY A 187 1.36 10.92 14.38
CA GLY A 187 0.71 12.21 14.29
C GLY A 187 1.31 13.06 13.17
N TYR A 188 0.50 13.41 12.17
CA TYR A 188 0.87 14.36 11.13
C TYR A 188 0.33 15.76 11.43
N LEU A 189 0.96 16.44 12.41
CA LEU A 189 0.45 17.70 12.97
C LEU A 189 1.01 18.95 12.27
N ARG A 190 2.03 18.82 11.43
CA ARG A 190 2.73 19.98 10.85
C ARG A 190 1.97 20.59 9.67
N GLU A 191 1.80 21.91 9.67
CA GLU A 191 1.32 22.65 8.50
C GLU A 191 2.44 22.99 7.49
N ILE A 192 2.09 23.10 6.20
CA ILE A 192 3.07 23.41 5.15
C ILE A 192 3.62 24.82 5.36
N GLY A 193 4.95 24.92 5.42
CA GLY A 193 5.66 26.19 5.64
C GLY A 193 6.03 26.47 7.09
N GLU A 194 5.55 25.66 8.03
CA GLU A 194 5.89 25.78 9.45
C GLU A 194 7.10 24.92 9.84
N LYS A 195 7.65 25.18 11.04
CA LYS A 195 8.68 24.32 11.65
C LYS A 195 8.04 22.98 12.03
N SER A 196 8.82 21.90 12.02
CA SER A 196 8.29 20.62 12.51
C SER A 196 8.07 20.65 14.02
N HIS A 197 7.08 19.88 14.46
CA HIS A 197 6.73 19.61 15.85
C HIS A 197 7.19 18.22 16.31
N LEU A 198 8.29 17.69 15.74
CA LEU A 198 8.88 16.34 15.94
C LEU A 198 8.92 15.81 17.39
N GLU A 199 8.69 16.63 18.41
CA GLU A 199 8.65 16.24 19.81
C GLU A 199 7.31 15.61 20.26
N GLU A 200 6.23 15.67 19.46
CA GLU A 200 4.93 15.03 19.77
C GLU A 200 4.71 13.75 18.94
N GLU A 201 5.42 12.66 19.25
CA GLU A 201 5.01 11.33 18.78
C GLU A 201 3.72 10.92 19.52
N LEU A 202 2.64 10.70 18.76
CA LEU A 202 1.44 10.06 19.31
C LEU A 202 1.84 8.60 19.65
N GLY A 203 1.92 8.27 20.93
CA GLY A 203 2.22 6.91 21.39
C GLY A 203 1.09 5.92 21.08
N ALA A 204 1.24 4.67 21.54
CA ALA A 204 0.23 3.61 21.42
C ALA A 204 -1.19 4.08 21.80
N GLY A 205 -2.20 3.76 20.97
CA GLY A 205 -3.58 4.22 21.18
C GLY A 205 -3.83 5.70 20.83
N GLY A 206 -2.88 6.36 20.16
CA GLY A 206 -3.00 7.73 19.68
C GLY A 206 -4.12 7.95 18.66
N ARG A 207 -4.48 9.22 18.42
CA ARG A 207 -5.48 9.56 17.39
C ARG A 207 -4.91 9.34 15.99
N ALA A 208 -5.67 8.69 15.10
CA ALA A 208 -5.26 8.57 13.70
C ALA A 208 -5.10 9.96 13.07
N ALA A 209 -4.19 10.12 12.11
CA ALA A 209 -3.83 11.43 11.57
C ALA A 209 -5.00 12.22 10.94
N LEU A 210 -6.05 11.52 10.48
CA LEU A 210 -7.26 12.11 9.91
C LEU A 210 -8.39 12.33 10.94
N GLU A 211 -8.22 11.82 12.16
CA GLU A 211 -9.24 11.83 13.19
C GLU A 211 -9.57 13.26 13.65
N GLY A 212 -10.84 13.64 13.56
CA GLY A 212 -11.33 14.96 13.97
C GLY A 212 -11.29 16.04 12.87
N LYS A 213 -10.56 15.82 11.76
CA LYS A 213 -10.69 16.63 10.53
C LYS A 213 -11.82 16.14 9.63
N ILE A 214 -12.26 14.89 9.81
CA ILE A 214 -13.49 14.29 9.27
C ILE A 214 -14.69 14.66 10.18
N ARG A 215 -14.84 15.94 10.54
CA ARG A 215 -16.04 16.43 11.24
C ARG A 215 -16.91 17.14 10.21
N GLY A 216 -18.01 16.50 9.80
CA GLY A 216 -19.01 17.15 8.95
C GLY A 216 -19.60 16.30 7.82
N LEU A 217 -19.27 15.01 7.72
CA LEU A 217 -19.94 14.13 6.77
C LEU A 217 -21.27 13.67 7.37
N VAL A 218 -22.33 14.34 6.93
CA VAL A 218 -23.70 13.96 7.24
C VAL A 218 -23.99 12.64 6.53
N VAL A 219 -24.47 11.62 7.26
CA VAL A 219 -25.04 10.41 6.64
C VAL A 219 -26.19 10.86 5.74
N THR A 220 -26.03 10.66 4.44
CA THR A 220 -27.05 10.92 3.43
C THR A 220 -27.71 9.61 2.99
N GLU A 221 -28.79 9.70 2.22
CA GLU A 221 -29.35 8.53 1.53
C GLU A 221 -28.31 7.83 0.64
N ASP A 222 -27.31 8.57 0.16
CA ASP A 222 -26.19 8.08 -0.65
C ASP A 222 -25.03 7.52 0.16
N SER A 223 -25.13 7.45 1.49
CA SER A 223 -24.10 6.80 2.30
C SER A 223 -24.20 5.26 2.22
N PRO A 224 -23.06 4.55 2.33
CA PRO A 224 -23.04 3.11 2.55
C PRO A 224 -23.86 2.72 3.77
N ARG A 225 -24.44 1.51 3.75
CA ARG A 225 -25.22 0.98 4.88
C ARG A 225 -24.32 0.78 6.09
N TYR A 226 -24.87 0.90 7.29
CA TYR A 226 -24.10 0.64 8.50
C TYR A 226 -23.55 -0.79 8.55
N GLY A 227 -22.33 -0.90 9.04
CA GLY A 227 -21.63 -2.15 9.31
C GLY A 227 -21.09 -2.87 8.07
N VAL A 228 -21.24 -2.34 6.85
CA VAL A 228 -20.76 -3.04 5.64
C VAL A 228 -19.25 -3.16 5.55
N GLY A 229 -18.51 -2.30 6.26
CA GLY A 229 -17.08 -2.44 6.50
C GLY A 229 -16.76 -3.28 7.74
N HIS A 230 -17.74 -3.65 8.56
CA HIS A 230 -17.51 -4.22 9.89
C HIS A 230 -17.95 -5.68 10.06
N ASP A 231 -19.26 -5.94 9.98
CA ASP A 231 -19.89 -7.24 10.24
C ASP A 231 -21.30 -7.32 9.61
N ASN A 232 -21.50 -6.68 8.45
CA ASN A 232 -22.77 -6.67 7.70
C ASN A 232 -22.58 -7.06 6.22
N ALA A 233 -22.34 -8.34 5.97
CA ALA A 233 -22.15 -8.88 4.62
C ALA A 233 -23.43 -8.77 3.76
N GLU A 234 -24.62 -8.88 4.35
CA GLU A 234 -25.90 -8.68 3.64
C GLU A 234 -26.04 -7.24 3.13
N GLY A 235 -25.72 -6.26 3.99
CA GLY A 235 -25.67 -4.86 3.62
C GLY A 235 -24.63 -4.59 2.54
N ARG A 236 -23.46 -5.25 2.61
CA ARG A 236 -22.41 -5.16 1.59
C ARG A 236 -22.94 -5.58 0.22
N ILE A 237 -23.58 -6.75 0.12
CA ILE A 237 -24.18 -7.23 -1.15
C ILE A 237 -25.25 -6.26 -1.64
N ALA A 238 -26.06 -5.70 -0.75
CA ALA A 238 -27.08 -4.72 -1.13
C ALA A 238 -26.49 -3.37 -1.57
N ASP A 239 -25.33 -2.95 -1.05
CA ASP A 239 -24.60 -1.77 -1.51
C ASP A 239 -23.94 -2.02 -2.87
N MET A 240 -23.37 -3.21 -3.08
CA MET A 240 -22.85 -3.65 -4.40
C MET A 240 -23.95 -3.64 -5.47
N ASP A 241 -25.13 -4.19 -5.14
CA ASP A 241 -26.31 -4.17 -6.03
C ASP A 241 -26.77 -2.75 -6.35
N ARG A 242 -26.60 -1.80 -5.42
CA ARG A 242 -26.94 -0.39 -5.60
C ARG A 242 -25.93 0.35 -6.49
N GLU A 243 -24.64 0.10 -6.29
CA GLU A 243 -23.56 0.74 -7.05
C GLU A 243 -23.42 0.16 -8.47
N GLY A 244 -23.83 -1.10 -8.63
CA GLY A 244 -23.66 -1.87 -9.86
C GLY A 244 -22.31 -2.56 -9.95
N THR A 245 -21.75 -3.01 -8.82
CA THR A 245 -20.52 -3.81 -8.76
C THR A 245 -20.83 -5.30 -8.60
N ASP A 246 -20.10 -6.14 -9.34
CA ASP A 246 -20.33 -7.58 -9.32
C ASP A 246 -19.48 -8.27 -8.27
N VAL A 247 -18.22 -7.86 -8.15
CA VAL A 247 -17.23 -8.47 -7.26
C VAL A 247 -16.49 -7.40 -6.49
N HIS A 248 -16.33 -7.60 -5.18
CA HIS A 248 -15.49 -6.79 -4.31
C HIS A 248 -14.32 -7.64 -3.80
N LEU A 249 -13.09 -7.16 -4.00
CA LEU A 249 -11.95 -7.60 -3.24
C LEU A 249 -11.92 -6.85 -1.90
N LEU A 250 -11.97 -7.59 -0.80
CA LEU A 250 -12.04 -7.07 0.55
C LEU A 250 -10.62 -7.03 1.16
N ILE A 251 -10.13 -5.83 1.33
CA ILE A 251 -8.85 -5.46 1.94
C ILE A 251 -9.12 -5.09 3.40
N PRO A 252 -8.29 -5.53 4.36
CA PRO A 252 -8.48 -5.12 5.74
C PRO A 252 -8.17 -3.63 5.97
N GLY A 253 -8.61 -3.11 7.12
CA GLY A 253 -8.09 -1.84 7.67
C GLY A 253 -6.58 -1.88 7.97
N THR A 254 -6.05 -0.86 8.65
CA THR A 254 -4.59 -0.67 8.83
C THR A 254 -3.88 -1.79 9.62
N TRP A 255 -4.54 -2.32 10.65
CA TRP A 255 -3.89 -3.14 11.67
C TRP A 255 -3.10 -4.36 11.15
N PRO A 256 -3.48 -5.06 10.05
CA PRO A 256 -2.72 -6.22 9.61
C PRO A 256 -1.32 -5.90 9.13
N GLN A 257 -1.03 -4.68 8.68
CA GLN A 257 0.35 -4.29 8.43
C GLN A 257 1.04 -3.85 9.73
N SER A 258 0.31 -3.18 10.61
CA SER A 258 0.80 -2.62 11.87
C SER A 258 1.19 -3.67 12.92
N VAL A 259 0.69 -4.90 12.83
CA VAL A 259 1.11 -5.99 13.74
C VAL A 259 2.59 -6.39 13.62
N THR A 260 3.34 -5.79 12.69
CA THR A 260 4.81 -5.90 12.60
C THR A 260 5.55 -5.40 13.84
N VAL A 261 4.90 -4.65 14.73
CA VAL A 261 5.48 -4.24 16.03
C VAL A 261 4.95 -5.08 17.21
N CYS A 262 4.04 -6.02 16.96
CA CYS A 262 3.51 -6.93 17.97
C CYS A 262 4.37 -8.20 18.09
N PRO A 263 4.30 -8.94 19.22
CA PRO A 263 4.89 -10.27 19.29
C PRO A 263 4.36 -11.17 18.17
N THR A 264 5.24 -11.91 17.51
CA THR A 264 4.93 -12.66 16.29
C THR A 264 3.74 -13.61 16.47
N ASP A 265 3.63 -14.31 17.60
CA ASP A 265 2.51 -15.23 17.85
C ASP A 265 1.17 -14.53 18.13
N VAL A 266 1.19 -13.27 18.59
CA VAL A 266 0.01 -12.41 18.67
C VAL A 266 -0.41 -11.97 17.27
N ALA A 267 0.55 -11.55 16.43
CA ALA A 267 0.29 -11.16 15.04
C ALA A 267 -0.32 -12.32 14.23
N THR A 268 0.27 -13.51 14.29
CA THR A 268 -0.26 -14.70 13.61
C THR A 268 -1.61 -15.14 14.18
N GLY A 269 -1.84 -14.97 15.49
CA GLY A 269 -3.14 -15.21 16.12
C GLY A 269 -4.23 -14.28 15.58
N LEU A 270 -3.91 -12.99 15.38
CA LEU A 270 -4.83 -12.02 14.78
C LEU A 270 -5.12 -12.35 13.32
N TYR A 271 -4.13 -12.78 12.54
CA TYR A 271 -4.35 -13.22 11.15
C TYR A 271 -5.23 -14.47 11.07
N GLU A 272 -5.04 -15.46 11.95
CA GLU A 272 -5.94 -16.61 12.08
C GLU A 272 -7.38 -16.19 12.41
N SER A 273 -7.55 -15.26 13.34
CA SER A 273 -8.87 -14.70 13.68
C SER A 273 -9.51 -14.03 12.47
N TYR A 274 -8.74 -13.21 11.74
CA TYR A 274 -9.21 -12.51 10.56
C TYR A 274 -9.55 -13.46 9.41
N ALA A 275 -8.76 -14.52 9.17
CA ALA A 275 -9.06 -15.52 8.14
C ALA A 275 -10.39 -16.22 8.39
N ARG A 276 -10.69 -16.56 9.65
CA ARG A 276 -11.99 -17.14 10.05
C ARG A 276 -13.14 -16.14 9.89
N TYR A 277 -12.93 -14.89 10.28
CA TYR A 277 -13.90 -13.81 10.05
C TYR A 277 -14.20 -13.65 8.56
N MET A 278 -13.18 -13.59 7.70
CA MET A 278 -13.35 -13.44 6.26
C MET A 278 -14.05 -14.66 5.63
N ALA A 279 -13.77 -15.87 6.09
CA ALA A 279 -14.47 -17.06 5.64
C ALA A 279 -15.97 -16.99 5.95
N ASP A 280 -16.34 -16.46 7.13
CA ASP A 280 -17.75 -16.28 7.52
C ASP A 280 -18.40 -15.11 6.78
N PHE A 281 -17.77 -13.93 6.75
CA PHE A 281 -18.28 -12.73 6.09
C PHE A 281 -18.52 -12.96 4.59
N CYS A 282 -17.58 -13.62 3.90
CA CYS A 282 -17.73 -13.92 2.48
C CYS A 282 -18.68 -15.10 2.20
N SER A 283 -19.08 -15.89 3.20
CA SER A 283 -19.86 -17.12 3.01
C SER A 283 -21.23 -16.89 2.36
N ILE A 284 -21.78 -15.68 2.49
CA ILE A 284 -23.05 -15.29 1.88
C ILE A 284 -23.03 -15.36 0.35
N ASP A 285 -21.89 -15.01 -0.26
CA ASP A 285 -21.68 -15.07 -1.70
C ASP A 285 -20.17 -15.04 -2.02
N THR A 286 -19.53 -16.21 -2.00
CA THR A 286 -18.10 -16.34 -2.32
C THR A 286 -17.79 -16.09 -3.80
N GLY A 287 -18.80 -15.93 -4.66
CA GLY A 287 -18.62 -15.51 -6.05
C GLY A 287 -18.38 -14.00 -6.16
N ARG A 288 -19.02 -13.23 -5.28
CA ARG A 288 -18.98 -11.76 -5.27
C ARG A 288 -18.06 -11.15 -4.22
N LEU A 289 -17.85 -11.83 -3.09
CA LEU A 289 -16.98 -11.36 -2.02
C LEU A 289 -15.68 -12.15 -2.02
N LYS A 290 -14.57 -11.45 -2.26
CA LYS A 290 -13.22 -12.03 -2.30
C LYS A 290 -12.36 -11.48 -1.16
N SER A 291 -11.48 -12.29 -0.60
CA SER A 291 -10.62 -11.94 0.52
C SER A 291 -9.14 -12.15 0.20
N LEU A 292 -8.28 -11.56 1.04
CA LEU A 292 -6.84 -11.68 0.97
C LEU A 292 -6.31 -12.35 2.26
N LEU A 293 -5.46 -13.36 2.10
CA LEU A 293 -4.70 -13.90 3.23
C LEU A 293 -3.74 -12.84 3.77
N GLN A 294 -3.59 -12.80 5.08
CA GLN A 294 -2.62 -11.94 5.74
C GLN A 294 -1.40 -12.79 6.13
N LEU A 295 -0.24 -12.42 5.60
CA LEU A 295 1.03 -13.12 5.80
C LEU A 295 2.02 -12.20 6.51
N THR A 296 2.98 -12.80 7.21
CA THR A 296 4.08 -12.08 7.86
C THR A 296 5.43 -12.62 7.39
N GLY A 297 6.40 -11.72 7.17
CA GLY A 297 7.79 -12.11 6.96
C GLY A 297 8.56 -12.43 8.24
N GLU A 298 7.99 -12.20 9.42
CA GLU A 298 8.66 -12.54 10.69
C GLU A 298 8.64 -14.04 11.00
N ASP A 299 7.60 -14.75 10.56
CA ASP A 299 7.46 -16.20 10.69
C ASP A 299 7.08 -16.81 9.33
N VAL A 300 8.13 -17.14 8.56
CA VAL A 300 8.02 -17.70 7.21
C VAL A 300 7.35 -19.07 7.23
N GLU A 301 7.67 -19.91 8.23
CA GLU A 301 7.08 -21.26 8.34
C GLU A 301 5.58 -21.17 8.62
N TRP A 302 5.18 -20.27 9.53
CA TRP A 302 3.76 -20.01 9.79
C TRP A 302 3.04 -19.50 8.55
N SER A 303 3.61 -18.52 7.83
CA SER A 303 2.97 -17.96 6.61
C SER A 303 2.79 -19.01 5.51
N VAL A 304 3.77 -19.92 5.33
CA VAL A 304 3.64 -21.05 4.40
C VAL A 304 2.51 -21.99 4.84
N GLY A 305 2.46 -22.38 6.12
CA GLY A 305 1.38 -23.21 6.65
C GLY A 305 0.01 -22.55 6.53
N HIS A 306 -0.08 -21.23 6.74
CA HIS A 306 -1.31 -20.46 6.60
C HIS A 306 -1.81 -20.43 5.14
N ILE A 307 -0.90 -20.32 4.16
CA ILE A 307 -1.24 -20.48 2.73
C ILE A 307 -1.78 -21.89 2.48
N GLU A 308 -1.09 -22.94 2.94
CA GLU A 308 -1.51 -24.33 2.74
C GLU A 308 -2.89 -24.63 3.34
N GLU A 309 -3.23 -23.99 4.46
CA GLU A 309 -4.52 -24.18 5.14
C GLU A 309 -5.67 -23.44 4.43
N TRP A 310 -5.45 -22.20 4.01
CA TRP A 310 -6.54 -21.29 3.63
C TRP A 310 -6.64 -21.00 2.12
N ALA A 311 -5.61 -21.26 1.32
CA ALA A 311 -5.57 -20.83 -0.09
C ALA A 311 -6.68 -21.41 -0.98
N ASP A 312 -7.20 -22.60 -0.64
CA ASP A 312 -8.26 -23.29 -1.39
C ASP A 312 -9.68 -22.83 -1.01
N GLN A 313 -9.82 -21.92 -0.03
CA GLN A 313 -11.13 -21.39 0.34
C GLN A 313 -11.72 -20.57 -0.82
N PRO A 314 -13.01 -20.75 -1.18
CA PRO A 314 -13.59 -20.11 -2.37
C PRO A 314 -13.54 -18.58 -2.43
N ALA A 315 -13.50 -17.93 -1.26
CA ALA A 315 -13.39 -16.48 -1.15
C ALA A 315 -11.95 -15.96 -1.32
N VAL A 316 -10.93 -16.76 -1.03
CA VAL A 316 -9.53 -16.31 -1.05
C VAL A 316 -9.07 -16.09 -2.49
N ALA A 317 -8.63 -14.88 -2.81
CA ALA A 317 -8.24 -14.47 -4.16
C ALA A 317 -6.78 -14.01 -4.29
N GLY A 318 -6.10 -13.79 -3.16
CA GLY A 318 -4.72 -13.32 -3.11
C GLY A 318 -4.20 -13.27 -1.68
N ALA A 319 -3.04 -12.66 -1.50
CA ALA A 319 -2.45 -12.43 -0.18
C ALA A 319 -1.78 -11.07 -0.08
N MET A 320 -1.66 -10.58 1.15
CA MET A 320 -0.85 -9.43 1.54
C MET A 320 0.28 -9.90 2.45
N LEU A 321 1.47 -9.33 2.29
CA LEU A 321 2.62 -9.63 3.14
C LEU A 321 3.01 -8.40 3.97
N ALA A 322 2.95 -8.53 5.29
CA ALA A 322 3.52 -7.58 6.23
C ALA A 322 5.02 -7.84 6.41
N LEU A 323 5.81 -6.78 6.35
CA LEU A 323 7.26 -6.79 6.55
C LEU A 323 7.64 -5.64 7.48
N ALA A 324 8.47 -5.91 8.47
CA ALA A 324 8.98 -4.88 9.36
C ALA A 324 9.76 -3.79 8.60
N GLU A 325 9.82 -2.58 9.17
CA GLU A 325 10.57 -1.48 8.59
C GLU A 325 12.04 -1.84 8.34
N GLY A 326 12.53 -1.49 7.15
CA GLY A 326 13.92 -1.71 6.76
C GLY A 326 14.23 -3.10 6.22
N PHE A 327 13.27 -4.03 6.19
CA PHE A 327 13.45 -5.34 5.55
C PHE A 327 13.08 -5.31 4.07
N PRO A 328 13.96 -5.80 3.17
CA PRO A 328 13.67 -5.84 1.75
C PRO A 328 12.76 -7.04 1.42
N ILE A 329 11.84 -6.85 0.48
CA ILE A 329 10.88 -7.90 0.07
C ILE A 329 11.54 -9.04 -0.72
N ASP A 330 12.79 -8.88 -1.17
CA ASP A 330 13.56 -9.93 -1.82
C ASP A 330 14.54 -10.65 -0.88
N ASP A 331 14.38 -10.49 0.44
CA ASP A 331 15.18 -11.27 1.39
C ASP A 331 15.06 -12.77 1.08
N PRO A 332 16.18 -13.51 0.92
CA PRO A 332 16.16 -14.93 0.59
C PRO A 332 15.34 -15.80 1.55
N ASP A 333 15.21 -15.39 2.82
CA ASP A 333 14.41 -16.11 3.80
C ASP A 333 12.91 -16.09 3.45
N LEU A 334 12.45 -15.14 2.60
CA LEU A 334 11.06 -15.07 2.12
C LEU A 334 10.79 -15.98 0.91
N GLU A 335 11.80 -16.61 0.32
CA GLU A 335 11.63 -17.50 -0.86
C GLU A 335 10.59 -18.62 -0.65
N PRO A 336 10.48 -19.27 0.52
CA PRO A 336 9.42 -20.26 0.77
C PRO A 336 8.02 -19.67 0.65
N ILE A 337 7.79 -18.41 1.03
CA ILE A 337 6.49 -17.73 0.85
C ILE A 337 6.20 -17.55 -0.64
N TRP A 338 7.18 -17.10 -1.43
CA TRP A 338 7.02 -16.95 -2.89
C TRP A 338 6.70 -18.27 -3.57
N ALA A 339 7.39 -19.35 -3.18
CA ALA A 339 7.13 -20.68 -3.69
C ALA A 339 5.73 -21.19 -3.30
N ALA A 340 5.29 -20.98 -2.06
CA ALA A 340 3.95 -21.38 -1.60
C ALA A 340 2.84 -20.59 -2.32
N MET A 341 3.00 -19.27 -2.45
CA MET A 341 2.06 -18.43 -3.20
C MET A 341 2.00 -18.84 -4.67
N ALA A 342 3.14 -19.07 -5.31
CA ALA A 342 3.20 -19.53 -6.70
C ALA A 342 2.55 -20.91 -6.88
N ALA A 343 2.80 -21.86 -5.98
CA ALA A 343 2.17 -23.18 -6.02
C ALA A 343 0.64 -23.11 -5.86
N ALA A 344 0.15 -22.20 -5.02
CA ALA A 344 -1.27 -21.92 -4.84
C ALA A 344 -1.85 -20.97 -5.91
N ASP A 345 -1.04 -20.48 -6.85
CA ASP A 345 -1.40 -19.44 -7.83
C ASP A 345 -1.99 -18.15 -7.19
N LEU A 346 -1.54 -17.81 -5.99
CA LEU A 346 -1.96 -16.61 -5.26
C LEU A 346 -1.15 -15.38 -5.72
N PRO A 347 -1.81 -14.31 -6.18
CA PRO A 347 -1.15 -13.03 -6.37
C PRO A 347 -0.80 -12.38 -5.02
N LEU A 348 0.26 -11.58 -5.03
CA LEU A 348 0.56 -10.63 -3.96
C LEU A 348 -0.14 -9.30 -4.23
N LEU A 349 -0.89 -8.77 -3.27
CA LEU A 349 -1.38 -7.40 -3.31
C LEU A 349 -0.57 -6.52 -2.35
N HIS A 350 -0.01 -5.45 -2.89
CA HIS A 350 0.44 -4.31 -2.11
C HIS A 350 -0.73 -3.33 -1.96
N HIS A 351 -1.27 -3.24 -0.75
CA HIS A 351 -2.09 -2.09 -0.37
C HIS A 351 -1.21 -1.11 0.42
N SER A 352 -1.29 0.16 0.06
CA SER A 352 -0.47 1.20 0.67
C SER A 352 -1.11 1.76 1.95
N PHE A 353 -0.29 2.30 2.84
CA PHE A 353 -0.72 2.96 4.09
C PHE A 353 0.30 4.01 4.47
N PHE A 354 -0.09 4.99 5.29
CA PHE A 354 0.75 6.16 5.56
C PHE A 354 0.96 6.53 7.03
N TYR A 355 0.21 5.99 7.99
CA TYR A 355 0.26 6.49 9.39
C TYR A 355 0.48 5.45 10.48
N GLU A 356 0.43 4.15 10.19
CA GLU A 356 0.80 3.10 11.16
C GLU A 356 1.99 2.28 10.62
N PRO A 357 2.67 1.48 11.46
CA PRO A 357 3.74 0.60 11.02
C PRO A 357 3.30 -0.43 9.97
N PRO A 358 4.23 -0.98 9.18
CA PRO A 358 5.57 -0.46 8.95
C PRO A 358 5.45 0.89 8.22
N TYR A 359 6.10 1.93 8.73
CA TYR A 359 6.01 3.24 8.10
C TYR A 359 6.65 3.21 6.70
N PHE A 360 6.05 3.94 5.76
CA PHE A 360 6.49 3.95 4.37
C PHE A 360 7.93 4.47 4.21
N PRO A 361 8.68 4.03 3.19
CA PRO A 361 10.05 4.50 2.96
C PRO A 361 10.12 6.03 2.89
N GLY A 362 10.99 6.67 3.66
CA GLY A 362 11.10 8.13 3.67
C GLY A 362 10.04 8.87 4.51
N TYR A 363 9.28 8.18 5.36
CA TYR A 363 8.30 8.82 6.27
C TYR A 363 8.90 9.91 7.17
N ARG A 364 10.18 9.84 7.51
CA ARG A 364 10.87 10.91 8.25
C ARG A 364 11.14 12.15 7.40
N ASP A 365 11.23 11.98 6.08
CA ASP A 365 11.54 13.04 5.12
C ASP A 365 10.32 13.92 4.78
N VAL A 366 9.11 13.50 5.17
CA VAL A 366 7.88 14.31 4.97
C VAL A 366 7.60 15.28 6.12
N TRP A 367 8.41 15.22 7.19
CA TRP A 367 8.39 16.15 8.33
C TRP A 367 6.99 16.29 8.94
N ASP A 368 6.31 15.18 9.18
CA ASP A 368 5.00 15.12 9.86
C ASP A 368 3.89 15.98 9.18
N ASN A 369 3.99 16.24 7.87
CA ASN A 369 2.91 16.88 7.11
C ASN A 369 1.99 15.84 6.47
N ILE A 370 0.71 15.87 6.81
CA ILE A 370 -0.24 14.81 6.40
C ILE A 370 -0.45 14.74 4.89
N VAL A 371 -0.46 15.88 4.21
CA VAL A 371 -0.70 15.95 2.76
C VAL A 371 0.50 15.33 2.04
N VAL A 372 1.72 15.77 2.39
CA VAL A 372 2.94 15.22 1.81
C VAL A 372 3.11 13.75 2.17
N ALA A 373 2.85 13.36 3.43
CA ALA A 373 2.93 11.98 3.87
C ALA A 373 2.02 11.07 3.06
N ARG A 374 0.73 11.43 2.94
CA ARG A 374 -0.22 10.65 2.16
C ARG A 374 0.19 10.60 0.68
N THR A 375 0.54 11.74 0.07
CA THR A 375 1.00 11.77 -1.34
C THR A 375 2.24 10.92 -1.59
N ALA A 376 3.18 10.87 -0.65
CA ALA A 376 4.43 10.13 -0.81
C ALA A 376 4.28 8.64 -0.52
N ALA A 377 3.58 8.28 0.57
CA ALA A 377 3.48 6.91 1.06
C ALA A 377 2.97 5.93 0.01
N HIS A 378 1.88 6.32 -0.66
CA HIS A 378 1.18 5.51 -1.64
C HIS A 378 2.11 5.02 -2.77
N PRO A 379 2.72 5.89 -3.61
CA PRO A 379 3.61 5.43 -4.67
C PRO A 379 4.99 4.99 -4.17
N TRP A 380 5.56 5.57 -3.10
CA TRP A 380 6.94 5.24 -2.70
C TRP A 380 7.08 3.81 -2.16
N GLY A 381 6.10 3.35 -1.37
CA GLY A 381 6.05 1.96 -0.92
C GLY A 381 5.93 0.97 -2.09
N ALA A 382 5.11 1.31 -3.07
CA ALA A 382 4.87 0.51 -4.26
C ALA A 382 6.12 0.40 -5.15
N GLN A 383 6.75 1.54 -5.44
CA GLN A 383 7.99 1.63 -6.22
C GLN A 383 9.10 0.75 -5.62
N LEU A 384 9.31 0.86 -4.30
CA LEU A 384 10.35 0.11 -3.61
C LEU A 384 10.09 -1.40 -3.69
N ARG A 385 8.88 -1.85 -3.35
CA ARG A 385 8.53 -3.28 -3.38
C ARG A 385 8.60 -3.85 -4.79
N LEU A 386 8.09 -3.13 -5.80
CA LEU A 386 8.16 -3.57 -7.20
C LEU A 386 9.60 -3.70 -7.70
N ALA A 387 10.47 -2.75 -7.34
CA ALA A 387 11.86 -2.78 -7.75
C ALA A 387 12.58 -4.04 -7.25
N TYR A 388 12.44 -4.38 -5.96
CA TYR A 388 13.06 -5.58 -5.40
C TYR A 388 12.49 -6.87 -6.01
N LEU A 389 11.17 -6.99 -6.19
CA LEU A 389 10.56 -8.17 -6.81
C LEU A 389 11.05 -8.39 -8.26
N LEU A 390 11.15 -7.31 -9.07
CA LEU A 390 11.62 -7.40 -10.45
C LEU A 390 13.11 -7.69 -10.52
N LEU A 391 13.93 -6.97 -9.76
CA LEU A 391 15.39 -7.03 -9.87
C LEU A 391 16.00 -8.27 -9.20
N SER A 392 15.28 -8.90 -8.26
CA SER A 392 15.72 -10.14 -7.61
C SER A 392 15.45 -11.41 -8.42
N GLY A 393 14.69 -11.30 -9.53
CA GLY A 393 14.34 -12.43 -10.38
C GLY A 393 13.28 -13.37 -9.78
N VAL A 394 12.44 -12.88 -8.84
CA VAL A 394 11.32 -13.68 -8.28
C VAL A 394 10.41 -14.18 -9.40
N PHE A 395 10.08 -13.34 -10.40
CA PHE A 395 9.25 -13.74 -11.54
C PHE A 395 9.90 -14.76 -12.48
N ASP A 396 11.24 -14.83 -12.53
CA ASP A 396 11.95 -15.86 -13.27
C ASP A 396 11.89 -17.22 -12.57
N ARG A 397 11.97 -17.21 -11.23
CA ARG A 397 11.83 -18.42 -10.41
C ARG A 397 10.39 -18.93 -10.37
N HIS A 398 9.42 -18.00 -10.37
CA HIS A 398 7.99 -18.27 -10.27
C HIS A 398 7.21 -17.62 -11.43
N PRO A 399 7.17 -18.22 -12.62
CA PRO A 399 6.59 -17.61 -13.83
C PRO A 399 5.07 -17.37 -13.80
N ASN A 400 4.35 -17.91 -12.81
CA ASN A 400 2.94 -17.60 -12.60
C ASN A 400 2.72 -16.56 -11.49
N PHE A 401 3.77 -16.15 -10.77
CA PHE A 401 3.65 -15.15 -9.72
C PHE A 401 3.25 -13.79 -10.29
N ARG A 402 2.32 -13.13 -9.61
CA ARG A 402 1.73 -11.84 -9.98
C ARG A 402 1.75 -10.92 -8.78
N VAL A 403 1.98 -9.63 -9.01
CA VAL A 403 1.87 -8.59 -8.01
C VAL A 403 0.92 -7.48 -8.47
N GLY A 404 0.07 -7.02 -7.56
CA GLY A 404 -0.84 -5.90 -7.76
C GLY A 404 -0.54 -4.77 -6.77
N PHE A 405 -0.90 -3.55 -7.14
CA PHE A 405 -0.76 -2.36 -6.31
C PHE A 405 -2.09 -1.62 -6.23
N SER A 406 -2.58 -1.37 -5.01
CA SER A 406 -3.87 -0.72 -4.70
C SER A 406 -3.68 0.48 -3.77
N GLU A 407 -4.55 1.48 -3.92
CA GLU A 407 -4.42 2.83 -3.36
C GLU A 407 -3.10 3.58 -3.71
N THR A 408 -2.40 3.22 -4.79
CA THR A 408 -1.08 3.81 -5.12
C THR A 408 -1.10 4.90 -6.20
N GLY A 409 -2.24 5.06 -6.89
CA GLY A 409 -2.25 5.61 -8.25
C GLY A 409 -1.51 4.71 -9.25
N CYS A 410 -1.70 4.95 -10.53
CA CYS A 410 -1.05 4.20 -11.61
C CYS A 410 -0.05 5.03 -12.42
N GLY A 411 -0.07 6.36 -12.31
CA GLY A 411 0.79 7.26 -13.10
C GLY A 411 2.30 7.10 -12.86
N TRP A 412 2.71 6.57 -11.69
CA TRP A 412 4.12 6.33 -11.38
C TRP A 412 4.71 5.13 -12.13
N LEU A 413 3.87 4.15 -12.49
CA LEU A 413 4.32 2.83 -12.93
C LEU A 413 5.11 2.86 -14.25
N PRO A 414 4.67 3.58 -15.31
CA PRO A 414 5.41 3.55 -16.57
C PRO A 414 6.80 4.19 -16.46
N GLU A 415 6.91 5.33 -15.78
CA GLU A 415 8.21 5.99 -15.55
C GLU A 415 9.14 5.09 -14.74
N TRP A 416 8.63 4.49 -13.67
CA TRP A 416 9.44 3.64 -12.79
C TRP A 416 9.98 2.42 -13.51
N LEU A 417 9.16 1.74 -14.32
CA LEU A 417 9.59 0.58 -15.10
C LEU A 417 10.64 0.96 -16.15
N LEU A 418 10.49 2.09 -16.84
CA LEU A 418 11.50 2.59 -17.77
C LEU A 418 12.82 2.94 -17.07
N ARG A 419 12.74 3.48 -15.85
CA ARG A 419 13.90 3.73 -15.01
C ARG A 419 14.60 2.42 -14.63
N LEU A 420 13.85 1.41 -14.19
CA LEU A 420 14.38 0.08 -13.85
C LEU A 420 14.98 -0.63 -15.07
N ASP A 421 14.40 -0.50 -16.26
CA ASP A 421 14.97 -0.99 -17.52
C ASP A 421 16.34 -0.35 -17.81
N GLY A 422 16.48 0.95 -17.56
CA GLY A 422 17.75 1.67 -17.71
C GLY A 422 18.79 1.20 -16.70
N GLN A 423 18.40 1.13 -15.43
CA GLN A 423 19.31 0.76 -14.34
C GLN A 423 19.73 -0.71 -14.39
N SER A 424 18.82 -1.63 -14.71
CA SER A 424 19.14 -3.07 -14.86
C SER A 424 20.16 -3.32 -15.98
N ARG A 425 20.10 -2.56 -17.09
CA ARG A 425 21.14 -2.63 -18.13
C ARG A 425 22.45 -1.99 -17.69
N HIS A 426 22.38 -0.80 -17.08
CA HIS A 426 23.57 -0.06 -16.64
C HIS A 426 24.37 -0.82 -15.58
N LEU A 427 23.66 -1.45 -14.63
CA LEU A 427 24.20 -2.20 -13.51
C LEU A 427 24.06 -3.71 -13.68
N LYS A 428 23.98 -4.22 -14.92
CA LYS A 428 23.74 -5.64 -15.23
C LYS A 428 24.67 -6.61 -14.49
N SER A 429 25.90 -6.20 -14.19
CA SER A 429 26.88 -7.02 -13.46
C SER A 429 26.69 -7.04 -11.94
N LYS A 430 25.70 -6.32 -11.41
CA LYS A 430 25.45 -6.13 -9.97
C LYS A 430 24.19 -6.83 -9.45
N GLY A 431 23.45 -7.51 -10.32
CA GLY A 431 22.25 -8.28 -9.98
C GLY A 431 22.22 -9.64 -10.69
N PRO A 432 21.18 -10.45 -10.45
CA PRO A 432 20.96 -11.68 -11.19
C PRO A 432 20.73 -11.40 -12.68
N ALA A 433 20.94 -12.43 -13.50
CA ALA A 433 20.60 -12.36 -14.91
C ALA A 433 19.08 -12.54 -15.07
N LEU A 434 18.37 -11.45 -15.37
CA LEU A 434 16.94 -11.45 -15.63
C LEU A 434 16.63 -11.96 -17.05
N SER A 435 15.55 -12.74 -17.20
CA SER A 435 15.09 -13.22 -18.51
C SER A 435 14.46 -12.12 -19.36
N MET A 436 13.83 -11.14 -18.70
CA MET A 436 13.14 -10.02 -19.34
C MET A 436 13.54 -8.70 -18.68
N LEU A 437 13.30 -7.59 -19.37
CA LEU A 437 13.40 -6.27 -18.75
C LEU A 437 12.24 -6.05 -17.76
N PRO A 438 12.44 -5.25 -16.71
CA PRO A 438 11.38 -4.85 -15.78
C PRO A 438 10.05 -4.48 -16.45
N SER A 439 10.07 -3.63 -17.49
CA SER A 439 8.86 -3.24 -18.22
C SER A 439 8.23 -4.37 -19.04
N GLU A 440 9.01 -5.37 -19.45
CA GLU A 440 8.52 -6.52 -20.20
C GLU A 440 7.77 -7.50 -19.28
N TYR A 441 8.18 -7.68 -18.02
CA TYR A 441 7.39 -8.47 -17.05
C TYR A 441 6.00 -7.88 -16.83
N ALA A 442 5.88 -6.54 -16.76
CA ALA A 442 4.58 -5.89 -16.64
C ALA A 442 3.70 -6.17 -17.87
N ARG A 443 4.24 -6.02 -19.09
CA ARG A 443 3.50 -6.34 -20.34
C ARG A 443 3.16 -7.82 -20.48
N ALA A 444 3.94 -8.71 -19.87
CA ALA A 444 3.66 -10.15 -19.83
C ALA A 444 2.56 -10.53 -18.81
N GLY A 445 2.11 -9.58 -17.97
CA GLY A 445 1.04 -9.77 -16.99
C GLY A 445 1.51 -10.30 -15.64
N HIS A 446 2.72 -9.92 -15.22
CA HIS A 446 3.19 -10.14 -13.85
C HIS A 446 2.87 -8.98 -12.90
N VAL A 447 2.55 -7.80 -13.44
CA VAL A 447 2.36 -6.57 -12.68
C VAL A 447 1.00 -5.97 -13.03
N TYR A 448 0.23 -5.63 -12.00
CA TYR A 448 -1.08 -4.99 -12.09
C TYR A 448 -1.12 -3.75 -11.20
N CYS A 449 -1.95 -2.78 -11.55
CA CYS A 449 -2.11 -1.56 -10.75
C CYS A 449 -3.55 -1.08 -10.81
N GLY A 450 -4.12 -0.82 -9.64
CA GLY A 450 -5.39 -0.14 -9.51
C GLY A 450 -5.30 1.32 -9.96
N ILE A 451 -6.38 1.82 -10.54
CA ILE A 451 -6.52 3.24 -10.89
C ILE A 451 -6.99 4.06 -9.68
N GLU A 452 -6.66 5.35 -9.66
CA GLU A 452 -7.35 6.27 -8.77
C GLU A 452 -8.32 7.15 -9.56
N LEU A 453 -9.56 7.31 -9.08
CA LEU A 453 -10.60 8.03 -9.82
C LEU A 453 -10.21 9.48 -10.18
N TYR A 454 -9.34 10.11 -9.37
CA TYR A 454 -8.84 11.46 -9.62
C TYR A 454 -7.75 11.55 -10.70
N GLU A 455 -7.12 10.44 -11.11
CA GLU A 455 -6.06 10.42 -12.14
C GLU A 455 -6.61 10.75 -13.53
N GLY A 456 -7.81 10.25 -13.82
CA GLY A 456 -8.54 10.58 -15.04
C GLY A 456 -7.93 10.00 -16.32
N ARG A 457 -8.58 10.34 -17.44
CA ARG A 457 -8.22 9.83 -18.77
C ARG A 457 -6.77 10.05 -19.19
N LYS A 458 -6.17 11.18 -18.80
CA LYS A 458 -4.80 11.55 -19.21
C LYS A 458 -3.77 10.55 -18.68
N ILE A 459 -3.90 10.15 -17.42
CA ILE A 459 -2.99 9.18 -16.81
C ILE A 459 -3.25 7.78 -17.35
N TYR A 460 -4.52 7.41 -17.54
CA TYR A 460 -4.89 6.16 -18.21
C TYR A 460 -4.22 6.03 -19.59
N ASP A 461 -4.36 7.03 -20.46
CA ASP A 461 -3.76 7.00 -21.82
C ASP A 461 -2.23 6.95 -21.76
N TYR A 462 -1.61 7.60 -20.78
CA TYR A 462 -0.17 7.52 -20.58
C TYR A 462 0.27 6.08 -20.26
N VAL A 463 -0.38 5.44 -19.29
CA VAL A 463 -0.07 4.06 -18.92
C VAL A 463 -0.31 3.11 -20.08
N ASP A 464 -1.47 3.20 -20.75
CA ASP A 464 -1.82 2.39 -21.92
C ASP A 464 -0.81 2.56 -23.06
N SER A 465 -0.33 3.78 -23.32
CA SER A 465 0.64 4.04 -24.39
C SER A 465 2.01 3.40 -24.16
N VAL A 466 2.41 3.20 -22.89
CA VAL A 466 3.73 2.67 -22.53
C VAL A 466 3.67 1.17 -22.22
N LEU A 467 2.64 0.73 -21.50
CA LEU A 467 2.52 -0.63 -20.95
C LEU A 467 1.40 -1.45 -21.61
N GLY A 468 0.52 -0.82 -22.39
CA GLY A 468 -0.66 -1.46 -22.96
C GLY A 468 -1.84 -1.56 -21.98
N ASP A 469 -2.89 -2.23 -22.43
CA ASP A 469 -4.19 -2.30 -21.73
C ASP A 469 -4.30 -3.43 -20.70
N GLY A 470 -3.22 -4.20 -20.49
CA GLY A 470 -3.22 -5.43 -19.67
C GLY A 470 -2.83 -5.26 -18.20
N VAL A 471 -2.60 -4.02 -17.74
CA VAL A 471 -2.01 -3.73 -16.42
C VAL A 471 -3.01 -3.09 -15.45
N LEU A 472 -3.91 -2.23 -15.95
CA LEU A 472 -4.79 -1.43 -15.10
C LEU A 472 -6.04 -2.20 -14.65
N MET A 473 -6.41 -2.03 -13.37
CA MET A 473 -7.62 -2.59 -12.78
C MET A 473 -8.50 -1.46 -12.22
N TYR A 474 -9.81 -1.61 -12.32
CA TYR A 474 -10.76 -0.72 -11.67
C TYR A 474 -10.73 -0.90 -10.16
N GLN A 475 -10.76 0.22 -9.44
CA GLN A 475 -10.91 0.22 -7.99
C GLN A 475 -11.62 1.50 -7.51
N SER A 476 -12.33 1.43 -6.38
CA SER A 476 -13.08 2.58 -5.84
C SER A 476 -12.61 3.08 -4.47
N ASP A 477 -11.86 2.26 -3.72
CA ASP A 477 -11.54 2.50 -2.31
C ASP A 477 -12.82 2.47 -1.43
N PHE A 478 -13.88 1.77 -1.84
CA PHE A 478 -15.12 1.69 -1.07
C PHE A 478 -14.88 1.05 0.30
N PRO A 479 -15.44 1.57 1.40
CA PRO A 479 -16.40 2.67 1.44
C PRO A 479 -15.77 4.04 1.74
N HIS A 480 -14.45 4.22 1.71
CA HIS A 480 -13.81 5.48 2.11
C HIS A 480 -14.38 6.72 1.41
N ALA A 481 -14.19 7.89 2.03
CA ALA A 481 -14.61 9.21 1.53
C ALA A 481 -14.22 9.55 0.10
N GLN A 482 -13.20 8.87 -0.42
CA GLN A 482 -12.61 9.11 -1.73
C GLN A 482 -13.37 8.40 -2.85
N CYS A 483 -14.10 7.33 -2.51
CA CYS A 483 -15.02 6.71 -3.44
C CYS A 483 -16.16 7.69 -3.77
N ARG A 484 -16.89 7.43 -4.86
CA ARG A 484 -18.07 8.22 -5.25
C ARG A 484 -19.35 7.41 -5.12
N PHE A 485 -19.43 6.54 -4.13
CA PHE A 485 -20.59 5.69 -3.91
C PHE A 485 -21.89 6.51 -3.87
N PRO A 486 -22.98 6.06 -4.53
CA PRO A 486 -23.15 4.79 -5.27
C PRO A 486 -22.79 4.86 -6.76
N ASP A 487 -21.91 5.76 -7.17
CA ASP A 487 -21.54 5.98 -8.58
C ASP A 487 -20.02 5.97 -8.85
N SER A 488 -19.26 5.20 -8.07
CA SER A 488 -17.82 5.08 -8.30
C SER A 488 -17.48 4.53 -9.70
N PRO A 489 -18.18 3.52 -10.25
CA PRO A 489 -17.89 3.05 -11.60
C PRO A 489 -18.24 4.07 -12.69
N GLY A 490 -19.32 4.83 -12.51
CA GLY A 490 -19.72 5.89 -13.44
C GLY A 490 -18.63 6.95 -13.60
N ALA A 491 -17.95 7.32 -12.51
CA ALA A 491 -16.84 8.25 -12.53
C ALA A 491 -15.65 7.78 -13.39
N ALA A 492 -15.37 6.47 -13.42
CA ALA A 492 -14.36 5.91 -14.31
C ALA A 492 -14.87 5.81 -15.77
N LEU A 493 -16.16 5.54 -15.97
CA LEU A 493 -16.77 5.53 -17.32
C LEU A 493 -16.74 6.92 -17.98
N GLU A 494 -16.84 8.00 -17.20
CA GLU A 494 -16.70 9.39 -17.66
C GLU A 494 -15.34 9.69 -18.31
N TRP A 495 -14.33 8.84 -18.14
CA TRP A 495 -13.04 8.97 -18.82
C TRP A 495 -13.14 8.76 -20.34
N GLY A 496 -14.28 8.24 -20.81
CA GLY A 496 -14.62 8.19 -22.23
C GLY A 496 -13.72 7.28 -23.04
N ILE A 497 -13.26 6.16 -22.46
CA ILE A 497 -12.48 5.14 -23.17
C ILE A 497 -13.38 4.54 -24.25
N GLU A 498 -13.15 4.88 -25.52
CA GLU A 498 -14.06 4.52 -26.62
C GLU A 498 -14.01 3.03 -26.97
N ASP A 499 -12.81 2.43 -26.86
CA ASP A 499 -12.58 1.02 -27.13
C ASP A 499 -13.24 0.13 -26.07
N SER A 500 -14.25 -0.63 -26.47
CA SER A 500 -15.01 -1.49 -25.57
C SER A 500 -14.18 -2.61 -24.96
N ALA A 501 -13.21 -3.17 -25.70
CA ALA A 501 -12.35 -4.25 -25.18
C ALA A 501 -11.40 -3.72 -24.11
N LYS A 502 -10.90 -2.49 -24.27
CA LYS A 502 -10.09 -1.83 -23.23
C LYS A 502 -10.90 -1.50 -21.98
N ARG A 503 -12.15 -1.05 -22.15
CA ARG A 503 -13.08 -0.86 -21.02
C ARG A 503 -13.32 -2.16 -20.28
N GLU A 504 -13.63 -3.24 -21.00
CA GLU A 504 -13.86 -4.57 -20.40
C GLU A 504 -12.64 -5.06 -19.61
N LYS A 505 -11.43 -4.88 -20.16
CA LYS A 505 -10.17 -5.20 -19.46
C LYS A 505 -10.00 -4.40 -18.17
N LEU A 506 -10.24 -3.09 -18.21
CA LEU A 506 -10.12 -2.22 -17.03
C LEU A 506 -11.11 -2.64 -15.93
N PHE A 507 -12.37 -2.86 -16.29
CA PHE A 507 -13.43 -3.11 -15.30
C PHE A 507 -13.49 -4.56 -14.80
N SER A 508 -13.04 -5.55 -15.56
CA SER A 508 -13.05 -6.94 -15.10
C SER A 508 -11.93 -7.81 -15.66
N GLY A 509 -11.61 -7.73 -16.95
CA GLY A 509 -10.70 -8.69 -17.58
C GLY A 509 -9.31 -8.80 -16.93
N ASN A 510 -8.71 -7.67 -16.56
CA ASN A 510 -7.40 -7.66 -15.89
C ASN A 510 -7.51 -8.15 -14.44
N ALA A 511 -8.55 -7.75 -13.71
CA ALA A 511 -8.80 -8.20 -12.35
C ALA A 511 -9.09 -9.71 -12.29
N THR A 512 -9.87 -10.25 -13.23
CA THR A 512 -10.13 -11.70 -13.37
C THR A 512 -8.82 -12.47 -13.51
N ARG A 513 -7.89 -11.99 -14.35
CA ARG A 513 -6.57 -12.61 -14.54
C ARG A 513 -5.69 -12.48 -13.31
N PHE A 514 -5.69 -11.33 -12.64
CA PHE A 514 -4.92 -11.09 -11.43
C PHE A 514 -5.38 -12.02 -10.29
N LEU A 515 -6.68 -11.97 -9.98
CA LEU A 515 -7.37 -12.64 -8.87
C LEU A 515 -7.74 -14.11 -9.14
N ARG A 516 -7.18 -14.74 -10.18
CA ARG A 516 -7.41 -16.16 -10.56
C ARG A 516 -8.91 -16.54 -10.60
N MET A 517 -9.75 -15.62 -11.05
CA MET A 517 -11.20 -15.84 -11.13
C MET A 517 -11.54 -16.64 -12.40
N ALA A 518 -12.50 -17.57 -12.30
CA ALA A 518 -13.01 -18.27 -13.47
C ALA A 518 -13.71 -17.27 -14.40
N ALA A 519 -13.33 -17.30 -15.69
CA ALA A 519 -13.87 -16.45 -16.74
C ALA A 519 -15.30 -16.86 -17.16
#